data_AF-A0A5B8MPB0-F1
#
_entry.id   AF-A0A5B8MPB0-F1
#
_cell.length_a   1.000
_cell.length_b   1.000
_cell.length_c   1.000
_cell.angle_alpha   90.00
_cell.angle_beta   90.00
_cell.angle_gamma   90.00
#
_symmetry.space_group_name_H-M   'P 1'
#
loop_
_entity.id
_entity.type
_entity.pdbx_description
1 polymer ?
#
loop_
_entity_poly.entity_id
_entity_poly.type
_entity_poly.pdbx_seq_one_letter_code
_entity_poly.pdbx_strand_id
1 'polypeptide(L)'
;MSRGVGWKAGSLALVRAVASAGKVARTSTPSSLAALPAPPLAIGVSPGGLLERFRKWSGNLPRSRQYSSSGGGREKWGKLEASSVYGTGSSPKSHIGDRVTTRSLARKYRDGGRISVITAYDFSSSRQVDTAGADIVLVGDSAGMVVHGYDTTLPLTLDELLSHCRAVARGARRALCVGDLPFGSYESSAIQCIQTSVRVLKEGVMDAVKIEGGNPKKLEMIEGVVQAGIAVMGHTGLTPQSISVLGGFRSLGKSAREAEAIYDQALRLQDAGCFSVVLECIPSELAAAITRKLDIPTIGIGSGPGTSGQVLVYHDMLGMLSHPHHESVTPSFAKRYASLGQIAHEALSRYCRDVEQGSFPSEEYSPYAMSSNQKEILMRRLRERGHTDIADALSGFE
;
A
#
# COMPACT_ATOMS: atom_id res chain seq x y z
N MET A 1 2.78 72.16 4.98
CA MET A 1 4.02 71.71 4.32
C MET A 1 4.26 70.26 4.78
N SER A 2 3.98 69.21 4.00
CA SER A 2 4.74 68.68 2.83
C SER A 2 6.08 68.03 3.26
N ARG A 3 6.50 66.79 2.92
CA ARG A 3 6.02 65.66 2.07
C ARG A 3 6.52 64.33 2.71
N GLY A 4 6.07 63.11 2.40
CA GLY A 4 4.92 62.65 1.60
C GLY A 4 5.17 61.41 0.72
N VAL A 5 4.42 60.31 0.97
CA VAL A 5 4.09 59.19 0.03
C VAL A 5 5.16 58.11 -0.27
N GLY A 6 4.76 56.82 -0.26
CA GLY A 6 5.65 55.70 -0.64
C GLY A 6 5.11 54.26 -0.59
N TRP A 7 3.81 53.99 -0.75
CA TRP A 7 3.32 52.61 -0.96
C TRP A 7 3.37 52.25 -2.46
N LYS A 8 3.84 51.04 -2.80
CA LYS A 8 3.72 50.46 -4.16
C LYS A 8 3.09 49.08 -4.10
N ALA A 9 2.21 48.81 -5.07
CA ALA A 9 1.43 47.59 -5.19
C ALA A 9 2.04 46.59 -6.19
N GLY A 10 1.66 45.32 -6.05
CA GLY A 10 2.04 44.20 -6.90
C GLY A 10 2.10 42.90 -6.06
N SER A 11 1.31 41.85 -6.29
CA SER A 11 0.36 41.60 -7.38
C SER A 11 -0.89 40.86 -6.92
N LEU A 12 -2.06 41.48 -7.11
CA LEU A 12 -3.36 40.80 -7.09
C LEU A 12 -3.59 40.17 -8.48
N ALA A 13 -3.02 38.99 -8.76
CA ALA A 13 -3.12 38.37 -10.09
C ALA A 13 -2.87 36.83 -10.12
N LEU A 14 -3.66 36.04 -9.37
CA LEU A 14 -3.82 34.61 -9.70
C LEU A 14 -5.25 34.09 -9.45
N VAL A 15 -6.25 34.92 -9.78
CA VAL A 15 -7.65 34.51 -9.91
C VAL A 15 -8.16 34.99 -11.28
N ARG A 16 -7.71 34.31 -12.35
CA ARG A 16 -8.29 34.24 -13.71
C ARG A 16 -7.27 33.60 -14.68
N ALA A 17 -7.33 32.28 -14.79
CA ALA A 17 -6.67 31.51 -15.86
C ALA A 17 -7.63 30.47 -16.48
N VAL A 18 -8.92 30.81 -16.54
CA VAL A 18 -9.96 30.06 -17.28
C VAL A 18 -10.80 31.07 -18.07
N ALA A 19 -10.17 31.72 -19.06
CA ALA A 19 -10.85 32.53 -20.09
C ALA A 19 -9.91 32.84 -21.28
N SER A 20 -10.44 32.68 -22.49
CA SER A 20 -9.97 33.24 -23.78
C SER A 20 -8.53 32.96 -24.25
N ALA A 21 -8.38 31.82 -24.92
CA ALA A 21 -7.99 31.83 -26.34
C ALA A 21 -9.03 30.98 -27.10
N GLY A 22 -9.46 31.25 -28.32
CA GLY A 22 -9.14 32.34 -29.25
C GLY A 22 -9.67 31.95 -30.64
N LYS A 23 -10.85 32.45 -31.03
CA LYS A 23 -11.59 32.00 -32.23
C LYS A 23 -10.81 32.20 -33.54
N VAL A 24 -10.93 31.26 -34.49
CA VAL A 24 -10.88 31.56 -35.94
C VAL A 24 -11.99 30.79 -36.68
N ALA A 25 -12.70 31.53 -37.54
CA ALA A 25 -13.57 31.17 -38.68
C ALA A 25 -14.55 29.96 -38.62
N ARG A 26 -15.83 30.25 -38.93
CA ARG A 26 -16.81 29.29 -39.48
C ARG A 26 -16.93 29.49 -40.99
N THR A 27 -17.03 28.42 -41.78
CA THR A 27 -17.68 28.44 -43.10
C THR A 27 -18.43 27.13 -43.38
N SER A 28 -19.70 27.27 -43.78
CA SER A 28 -20.55 26.36 -44.59
C SER A 28 -20.36 24.82 -44.54
N THR A 29 -21.39 24.14 -44.03
CA THR A 29 -21.77 22.75 -44.39
C THR A 29 -22.30 22.66 -45.84
N PRO A 30 -22.32 21.47 -46.49
CA PRO A 30 -23.52 20.64 -46.40
C PRO A 30 -23.31 19.10 -46.35
N SER A 31 -24.27 18.44 -45.66
CA SER A 31 -24.81 17.08 -45.91
C SER A 31 -23.90 15.89 -46.32
N SER A 32 -23.82 14.87 -45.46
CA SER A 32 -24.59 13.61 -45.64
C SER A 32 -24.39 12.66 -44.44
N LEU A 33 -25.34 11.74 -44.22
CA LEU A 33 -25.37 10.85 -43.05
C LEU A 33 -24.56 9.56 -43.27
N ALA A 34 -23.86 9.13 -42.23
CA ALA A 34 -23.61 7.71 -41.94
C ALA A 34 -23.57 7.52 -40.42
N ALA A 35 -24.67 7.02 -39.84
CA ALA A 35 -24.74 6.71 -38.41
C ALA A 35 -24.26 5.27 -38.15
N LEU A 36 -23.34 5.10 -37.20
CA LEU A 36 -23.03 3.79 -36.63
C LEU A 36 -23.83 3.59 -35.34
N PRO A 37 -24.53 2.45 -35.15
CA PRO A 37 -25.41 2.24 -34.01
C PRO A 37 -24.64 1.87 -32.73
N ALA A 38 -25.16 2.30 -31.58
CA ALA A 38 -24.71 1.83 -30.28
C ALA A 38 -25.21 0.40 -29.99
N PRO A 39 -24.44 -0.45 -29.28
CA PRO A 39 -24.89 -1.77 -28.87
C PRO A 39 -25.86 -1.71 -27.67
N PRO A 40 -26.89 -2.56 -27.60
CA PRO A 40 -27.86 -2.58 -26.50
C PRO A 40 -27.36 -3.36 -25.27
N LEU A 41 -27.95 -3.05 -24.12
CA LEU A 41 -27.73 -3.76 -22.85
C LEU A 41 -28.67 -4.97 -22.68
N ALA A 42 -28.09 -6.04 -22.13
CA ALA A 42 -28.72 -7.17 -21.41
C ALA A 42 -29.64 -8.15 -22.15
N ILE A 43 -29.45 -9.45 -21.86
CA ILE A 43 -30.45 -10.39 -21.30
C ILE A 43 -29.74 -11.68 -20.82
N GLY A 44 -30.07 -12.11 -19.60
CA GLY A 44 -30.27 -13.53 -19.20
C GLY A 44 -29.12 -14.54 -19.27
N VAL A 45 -28.54 -14.89 -18.11
CA VAL A 45 -27.83 -16.17 -17.92
C VAL A 45 -28.69 -17.11 -17.08
N SER A 46 -29.05 -18.27 -17.64
CA SER A 46 -29.83 -19.32 -16.96
C SER A 46 -29.00 -20.08 -15.92
N PRO A 47 -29.59 -20.53 -14.79
CA PRO A 47 -28.86 -21.26 -13.73
C PRO A 47 -28.13 -22.55 -14.15
N GLY A 48 -28.44 -23.12 -15.32
CA GLY A 48 -27.84 -24.38 -15.77
C GLY A 48 -26.36 -24.31 -16.18
N GLY A 49 -25.87 -23.15 -16.64
CA GLY A 49 -24.56 -23.04 -17.31
C GLY A 49 -23.33 -23.20 -16.40
N LEU A 50 -23.47 -23.00 -15.09
CA LEU A 50 -22.35 -23.07 -14.14
C LEU A 50 -21.98 -24.52 -13.76
N LEU A 51 -22.97 -25.40 -13.62
CA LEU A 51 -22.76 -26.82 -13.29
C LEU A 51 -22.01 -27.58 -14.39
N GLU A 52 -22.27 -27.26 -15.65
CA GLU A 52 -21.63 -27.93 -16.79
C GLU A 52 -20.16 -27.50 -16.98
N ARG A 53 -19.83 -26.23 -16.67
CA ARG A 53 -18.44 -25.75 -16.65
C ARG A 53 -17.62 -26.38 -15.52
N PHE A 54 -18.20 -26.56 -14.33
CA PHE A 54 -17.52 -27.23 -13.22
C PHE A 54 -17.23 -28.70 -13.56
N ARG A 55 -18.16 -29.38 -14.24
CA ARG A 55 -18.02 -30.80 -14.64
C ARG A 55 -16.93 -31.02 -15.70
N LYS A 56 -16.71 -30.06 -16.61
CA LYS A 56 -15.59 -30.09 -17.57
C LYS A 56 -14.22 -29.85 -16.91
N TRP A 57 -14.14 -29.07 -15.84
CA TRP A 57 -12.88 -28.85 -15.12
C TRP A 57 -12.46 -30.08 -14.30
N SER A 58 -13.41 -30.73 -13.61
CA SER A 58 -13.15 -31.97 -12.84
C SER A 58 -12.80 -33.20 -13.71
N GLY A 59 -13.00 -33.14 -15.03
CA GLY A 59 -12.75 -34.26 -15.94
C GLY A 59 -11.28 -34.48 -16.34
N ASN A 60 -10.39 -33.51 -16.07
CA ASN A 60 -8.99 -33.51 -16.54
C ASN A 60 -7.94 -33.70 -15.41
N LEU A 61 -8.33 -34.24 -14.27
CA LEU A 61 -7.37 -34.74 -13.28
C LEU A 61 -6.72 -36.04 -13.79
N PRO A 62 -5.37 -36.15 -13.77
CA PRO A 62 -4.70 -37.36 -14.27
C PRO A 62 -5.10 -38.57 -13.41
N ARG A 63 -5.64 -39.61 -14.07
CA ARG A 63 -5.97 -40.88 -13.40
C ARG A 63 -4.70 -41.49 -12.80
N SER A 64 -4.79 -41.89 -11.54
CA SER A 64 -3.73 -42.63 -10.86
C SER A 64 -3.40 -43.91 -11.64
N ARG A 65 -2.11 -44.16 -11.90
CA ARG A 65 -1.65 -45.44 -12.44
C ARG A 65 -1.96 -46.53 -11.41
N GLN A 66 -2.79 -47.49 -11.79
CA GLN A 66 -2.88 -48.76 -11.08
C GLN A 66 -1.52 -49.47 -11.20
N TYR A 67 -0.85 -49.68 -10.07
CA TYR A 67 0.27 -50.61 -9.98
C TYR A 67 -0.29 -52.01 -9.73
N SER A 68 0.08 -52.97 -10.57
CA SER A 68 -0.24 -54.38 -10.37
C SER A 68 0.59 -54.97 -9.22
N SER A 69 -0.05 -55.72 -8.34
CA SER A 69 0.61 -56.35 -7.19
C SER A 69 1.30 -57.66 -7.60
N SER A 70 2.63 -57.67 -7.63
CA SER A 70 3.43 -58.91 -7.67
C SER A 70 4.81 -58.70 -7.06
N GLY A 71 5.28 -59.67 -6.26
CA GLY A 71 6.63 -59.70 -5.68
C GLY A 71 6.72 -59.09 -4.28
N GLY A 72 7.24 -59.86 -3.32
CA GLY A 72 7.35 -59.46 -1.92
C GLY A 72 8.69 -58.82 -1.57
N GLY A 73 8.68 -57.94 -0.56
CA GLY A 73 9.86 -57.37 0.07
C GLY A 73 9.48 -56.76 1.43
N ARG A 74 10.01 -57.30 2.53
CA ARG A 74 9.80 -56.73 3.87
C ARG A 74 10.79 -55.59 4.11
N GLU A 75 10.38 -54.35 3.88
CA GLU A 75 11.08 -53.18 4.42
C GLU A 75 10.32 -52.58 5.61
N LYS A 76 11.07 -52.30 6.69
CA LYS A 76 10.54 -51.74 7.93
C LYS A 76 10.29 -50.23 7.75
N TRP A 77 9.05 -49.85 7.49
CA TRP A 77 8.63 -48.47 7.67
C TRP A 77 8.66 -48.11 9.16
N GLY A 78 9.53 -47.19 9.52
CA GLY A 78 9.63 -46.68 10.89
C GLY A 78 8.34 -45.99 11.32
N LYS A 79 8.06 -46.00 12.64
CA LYS A 79 6.93 -45.25 13.21
C LYS A 79 7.07 -43.76 12.87
N LEU A 80 6.20 -43.26 12.01
CA LEU A 80 5.90 -41.83 11.95
C LEU A 80 5.08 -41.48 13.18
N GLU A 81 5.70 -40.86 14.18
CA GLU A 81 4.97 -40.32 15.31
C GLU A 81 4.12 -39.13 14.85
N ALA A 82 2.83 -39.18 15.16
CA ALA A 82 1.90 -38.11 14.85
C ALA A 82 2.14 -36.93 15.81
N SER A 83 2.90 -35.93 15.37
CA SER A 83 3.04 -34.66 16.09
C SER A 83 1.69 -33.95 16.11
N SER A 84 1.07 -33.89 17.29
CA SER A 84 -0.23 -33.23 17.43
C SER A 84 -0.08 -31.72 17.25
N VAL A 85 -1.03 -31.10 16.53
CA VAL A 85 -1.11 -29.63 16.39
C VAL A 85 -1.46 -28.95 17.73
N TYR A 86 -1.89 -29.72 18.73
CA TYR A 86 -2.34 -29.27 20.05
C TYR A 86 -1.49 -29.82 21.21
N GLY A 87 -0.17 -29.78 21.06
CA GLY A 87 0.77 -29.72 22.19
C GLY A 87 1.58 -30.98 22.53
N THR A 88 2.58 -30.75 23.38
CA THR A 88 3.55 -31.70 23.99
C THR A 88 4.51 -32.44 23.05
N GLY A 89 4.86 -31.85 21.91
CA GLY A 89 6.10 -32.17 21.19
C GLY A 89 7.05 -30.96 21.19
N SER A 90 8.36 -31.19 21.15
CA SER A 90 9.34 -30.12 20.91
C SER A 90 9.33 -29.70 19.44
N SER A 91 8.30 -28.95 19.05
CA SER A 91 8.17 -28.37 17.71
C SER A 91 9.42 -27.54 17.34
N PRO A 92 9.79 -27.46 16.05
CA PRO A 92 10.76 -26.45 15.62
C PRO A 92 10.29 -25.08 16.10
N LYS A 93 11.20 -24.28 16.69
CA LYS A 93 10.86 -22.99 17.34
C LYS A 93 10.11 -22.09 16.36
N SER A 94 8.79 -22.07 16.47
CA SER A 94 7.95 -21.21 15.66
C SER A 94 8.10 -19.76 16.14
N HIS A 95 8.43 -18.84 15.23
CA HIS A 95 8.46 -17.39 15.50
C HIS A 95 7.10 -16.79 15.95
N ILE A 96 6.06 -17.62 16.10
CA ILE A 96 4.75 -17.28 16.69
C ILE A 96 4.91 -16.61 18.08
N GLY A 97 5.96 -16.95 18.84
CA GLY A 97 6.24 -16.32 20.14
C GLY A 97 6.65 -14.84 20.06
N ASP A 98 7.25 -14.41 18.95
CA ASP A 98 7.77 -13.05 18.76
C ASP A 98 6.76 -12.12 18.05
N ARG A 99 5.69 -12.69 17.48
CA ARG A 99 4.75 -11.95 16.63
C ARG A 99 3.85 -11.02 17.46
N VAL A 100 3.73 -9.78 17.01
CA VAL A 100 2.81 -8.80 17.57
C VAL A 100 1.37 -9.20 17.23
N THR A 101 0.51 -9.14 18.24
CA THR A 101 -0.91 -9.49 18.17
C THR A 101 -1.73 -8.37 18.80
N THR A 102 -3.04 -8.32 18.51
CA THR A 102 -3.97 -7.42 19.22
C THR A 102 -3.86 -7.56 20.75
N ARG A 103 -3.66 -8.79 21.25
CA ARG A 103 -3.43 -9.09 22.67
C ARG A 103 -2.12 -8.52 23.22
N SER A 104 -1.02 -8.56 22.45
CA SER A 104 0.25 -7.97 22.89
C SER A 104 0.21 -6.43 22.83
N LEU A 105 -0.49 -5.85 21.85
CA LEU A 105 -0.75 -4.41 21.79
C LEU A 105 -1.60 -3.92 22.97
N ALA A 106 -2.69 -4.61 23.29
CA ALA A 106 -3.54 -4.31 24.46
C ALA A 106 -2.83 -4.54 25.80
N ARG A 107 -1.78 -5.39 25.84
CA ARG A 107 -0.86 -5.45 26.98
C ARG A 107 0.06 -4.23 27.00
N LYS A 108 0.77 -3.95 25.90
CA LYS A 108 1.70 -2.82 25.77
C LYS A 108 1.04 -1.48 26.16
N TYR A 109 -0.22 -1.27 25.75
CA TYR A 109 -1.00 -0.09 26.13
C TYR A 109 -1.25 0.01 27.64
N ARG A 110 -1.76 -1.06 28.27
CA ARG A 110 -2.01 -1.09 29.73
C ARG A 110 -0.74 -0.95 30.56
N ASP A 111 0.39 -1.42 30.04
CA ASP A 111 1.71 -1.29 30.65
C ASP A 111 2.34 0.12 30.39
N GLY A 112 1.61 1.05 29.75
CA GLY A 112 2.05 2.42 29.45
C GLY A 112 3.01 2.56 28.26
N GLY A 113 3.29 1.46 27.55
CA GLY A 113 4.18 1.43 26.39
C GLY A 113 3.55 2.03 25.13
N ARG A 114 4.34 2.82 24.39
CA ARG A 114 3.88 3.46 23.14
C ARG A 114 3.86 2.48 21.97
N ILE A 115 2.82 2.56 21.13
CA ILE A 115 2.66 1.73 19.94
C ILE A 115 3.22 2.47 18.72
N SER A 116 4.03 1.77 17.93
CA SER A 116 4.65 2.26 16.69
C SER A 116 3.97 1.63 15.48
N VAL A 117 3.44 2.47 14.60
CA VAL A 117 2.81 2.05 13.35
C VAL A 117 3.51 2.78 12.21
N ILE A 118 3.89 2.07 11.15
CA ILE A 118 4.47 2.66 9.95
C ILE A 118 3.80 1.99 8.75
N THR A 119 3.52 2.75 7.70
CA THR A 119 2.96 2.15 6.49
C THR A 119 4.01 1.33 5.73
N ALA A 120 3.58 0.36 4.93
CA ALA A 120 4.44 -0.29 3.94
C ALA A 120 3.60 -0.79 2.78
N TYR A 121 4.22 -0.94 1.60
CA TYR A 121 3.49 -1.21 0.35
C TYR A 121 4.16 -2.30 -0.51
N ASP A 122 5.36 -2.76 -0.13
CA ASP A 122 6.11 -3.75 -0.87
C ASP A 122 6.96 -4.64 0.07
N PHE A 123 7.62 -5.64 -0.49
CA PHE A 123 8.46 -6.58 0.27
C PHE A 123 9.67 -5.90 0.93
N SER A 124 10.31 -4.92 0.28
CA SER A 124 11.50 -4.25 0.78
C SER A 124 11.17 -3.22 1.87
N SER A 125 10.13 -2.39 1.69
CA SER A 125 9.67 -1.45 2.73
C SER A 125 9.19 -2.19 3.98
N SER A 126 8.37 -3.24 3.82
CA SER A 126 7.90 -4.05 4.96
C SER A 126 9.02 -4.78 5.70
N ARG A 127 10.06 -5.27 5.00
CA ARG A 127 11.28 -5.80 5.63
C ARG A 127 11.98 -4.74 6.49
N GLN A 128 12.18 -3.55 5.95
CA GLN A 128 12.85 -2.46 6.68
C GLN A 128 12.05 -2.06 7.93
N VAL A 129 10.74 -1.84 7.79
CA VAL A 129 9.84 -1.48 8.89
C VAL A 129 9.78 -2.57 9.98
N ASP A 130 9.68 -3.84 9.60
CA ASP A 130 9.62 -4.97 10.55
C ASP A 130 10.94 -5.14 11.32
N THR A 131 12.09 -5.03 10.63
CA THR A 131 13.42 -5.10 11.27
C THR A 131 13.76 -3.88 12.11
N ALA A 132 13.19 -2.71 11.81
CA ALA A 132 13.25 -1.52 12.67
C ALA A 132 12.42 -1.67 13.96
N GLY A 133 11.64 -2.75 14.10
CA GLY A 133 10.92 -3.09 15.32
C GLY A 133 9.51 -2.50 15.45
N ALA A 134 8.95 -1.93 14.37
CA ALA A 134 7.58 -1.40 14.38
C ALA A 134 6.57 -2.42 14.91
N ASP A 135 5.59 -2.01 15.71
CA ASP A 135 4.59 -2.92 16.27
C ASP A 135 3.56 -3.33 15.23
N ILE A 136 3.18 -2.41 14.34
CA ILE A 136 2.18 -2.60 13.30
C ILE A 136 2.75 -2.12 11.95
N VAL A 137 2.55 -2.92 10.90
CA VAL A 137 2.74 -2.51 9.51
C VAL A 137 1.36 -2.28 8.89
N LEU A 138 1.11 -1.06 8.40
CA LEU A 138 -0.16 -0.67 7.78
C LEU A 138 -0.04 -0.61 6.25
N VAL A 139 -0.79 -1.46 5.55
CA VAL A 139 -0.99 -1.34 4.10
C VAL A 139 -2.18 -0.42 3.85
N GLY A 140 -1.91 0.87 3.90
CA GLY A 140 -2.93 1.91 3.84
C GLY A 140 -3.33 2.31 2.42
N ASP A 141 -4.55 2.82 2.25
CA ASP A 141 -5.06 3.34 0.96
C ASP A 141 -4.29 4.57 0.44
N SER A 142 -3.54 5.24 1.32
CA SER A 142 -2.43 6.17 1.01
C SER A 142 -1.51 5.70 -0.14
N ALA A 143 -1.39 4.38 -0.38
CA ALA A 143 -0.73 3.81 -1.55
C ALA A 143 -1.18 4.44 -2.88
N GLY A 144 -2.46 4.80 -3.01
CA GLY A 144 -3.00 5.48 -4.20
C GLY A 144 -2.24 6.77 -4.52
N MET A 145 -1.85 7.53 -3.50
CA MET A 145 -1.10 8.77 -3.67
C MET A 145 0.42 8.51 -3.76
N VAL A 146 1.00 7.81 -2.78
CA VAL A 146 2.46 7.71 -2.64
C VAL A 146 3.12 6.59 -3.46
N VAL A 147 2.33 5.68 -4.04
CA VAL A 147 2.81 4.60 -4.92
C VAL A 147 2.25 4.72 -6.34
N HIS A 148 0.95 5.00 -6.48
CA HIS A 148 0.28 5.10 -7.80
C HIS A 148 0.19 6.52 -8.37
N GLY A 149 0.51 7.55 -7.57
CA GLY A 149 0.53 8.95 -8.04
C GLY A 149 -0.85 9.57 -8.28
N TYR A 150 -1.92 9.02 -7.71
CA TYR A 150 -3.25 9.63 -7.73
C TYR A 150 -3.32 10.88 -6.84
N ASP A 151 -4.15 11.85 -7.21
CA ASP A 151 -4.38 13.08 -6.43
C ASP A 151 -5.06 12.83 -5.06
N THR A 152 -5.75 11.70 -4.91
CA THR A 152 -6.45 11.28 -3.68
C THR A 152 -6.42 9.75 -3.53
N THR A 153 -6.84 9.21 -2.39
CA THR A 153 -6.94 7.74 -2.21
C THR A 153 -8.16 7.11 -2.90
N LEU A 154 -9.14 7.92 -3.33
CA LEU A 154 -10.42 7.44 -3.91
C LEU A 154 -10.31 6.51 -5.13
N PRO A 155 -9.34 6.67 -6.07
CA PRO A 155 -9.26 5.79 -7.25
C PRO A 155 -8.66 4.41 -6.95
N LEU A 156 -8.02 4.21 -5.79
CA LEU A 156 -7.33 2.96 -5.47
C LEU A 156 -8.33 1.81 -5.29
N THR A 157 -8.18 0.76 -6.09
CA THR A 157 -9.05 -0.41 -6.03
C THR A 157 -8.62 -1.40 -4.95
N LEU A 158 -9.55 -2.28 -4.56
CA LEU A 158 -9.27 -3.41 -3.68
C LEU A 158 -8.19 -4.35 -4.24
N ASP A 159 -8.20 -4.62 -5.55
CA ASP A 159 -7.27 -5.59 -6.15
C ASP A 159 -5.83 -5.05 -6.22
N GLU A 160 -5.66 -3.73 -6.40
CA GLU A 160 -4.37 -3.03 -6.26
C GLU A 160 -3.87 -3.06 -4.81
N LEU A 161 -4.72 -2.72 -3.84
CA LEU A 161 -4.36 -2.76 -2.42
C LEU A 161 -3.98 -4.20 -1.98
N LEU A 162 -4.73 -5.21 -2.41
CA LEU A 162 -4.42 -6.62 -2.16
C LEU A 162 -3.05 -7.03 -2.74
N SER A 163 -2.57 -6.37 -3.81
CA SER A 163 -1.22 -6.59 -4.34
C SER A 163 -0.14 -6.13 -3.36
N HIS A 164 -0.32 -4.94 -2.78
CA HIS A 164 0.54 -4.42 -1.72
C HIS A 164 0.49 -5.30 -0.46
N CYS A 165 -0.71 -5.73 -0.03
CA CYS A 165 -0.88 -6.65 1.10
C CYS A 165 -0.05 -7.93 0.91
N ARG A 166 -0.16 -8.59 -0.25
CA ARG A 166 0.63 -9.80 -0.58
C ARG A 166 2.14 -9.56 -0.59
N ALA A 167 2.60 -8.38 -1.00
CA ALA A 167 4.02 -8.05 -0.99
C ALA A 167 4.52 -7.83 0.46
N VAL A 168 3.76 -7.09 1.25
CA VAL A 168 4.04 -6.77 2.65
C VAL A 168 4.04 -8.01 3.55
N ALA A 169 3.06 -8.90 3.41
CA ALA A 169 2.97 -10.14 4.18
C ALA A 169 4.15 -11.12 3.97
N ARG A 170 4.90 -10.96 2.87
CA ARG A 170 6.14 -11.73 2.64
C ARG A 170 7.34 -11.13 3.37
N GLY A 171 7.34 -9.81 3.59
CA GLY A 171 8.44 -9.07 4.20
C GLY A 171 8.32 -8.99 5.72
N ALA A 172 7.18 -8.52 6.24
CA ALA A 172 6.92 -8.42 7.67
C ALA A 172 6.70 -9.81 8.30
N ARG A 173 7.44 -10.12 9.38
CA ARG A 173 7.40 -11.40 10.10
C ARG A 173 7.07 -11.24 11.57
N ARG A 174 7.41 -10.10 12.19
CA ARG A 174 7.14 -9.82 13.60
C ARG A 174 5.91 -8.93 13.79
N ALA A 175 5.81 -7.83 13.06
CA ALA A 175 4.73 -6.85 13.21
C ALA A 175 3.34 -7.43 12.89
N LEU A 176 2.31 -6.80 13.46
CA LEU A 176 0.92 -7.05 13.09
C LEU A 176 0.65 -6.39 11.73
N CYS A 177 0.18 -7.15 10.74
CA CYS A 177 -0.13 -6.62 9.42
C CYS A 177 -1.60 -6.18 9.35
N VAL A 178 -1.85 -4.89 9.18
CA VAL A 178 -3.19 -4.30 9.00
C VAL A 178 -3.33 -3.87 7.54
N GLY A 179 -4.40 -4.28 6.85
CA GLY A 179 -4.75 -3.76 5.53
C GLY A 179 -5.94 -2.81 5.58
N ASP A 180 -5.91 -1.70 4.86
CA ASP A 180 -7.09 -0.85 4.72
C ASP A 180 -8.24 -1.54 3.97
N LEU A 181 -9.47 -1.06 4.18
CA LEU A 181 -10.55 -1.23 3.21
C LEU A 181 -10.61 0.05 2.36
N PRO A 182 -10.34 0.01 1.05
CA PRO A 182 -10.37 1.20 0.20
C PRO A 182 -11.81 1.65 -0.07
N PHE A 183 -11.98 2.93 -0.41
CA PHE A 183 -13.29 3.52 -0.68
C PHE A 183 -14.10 2.74 -1.74
N GLY A 184 -15.41 2.59 -1.50
CA GLY A 184 -16.34 1.85 -2.35
C GLY A 184 -16.35 0.34 -2.11
N SER A 185 -15.36 -0.20 -1.39
CA SER A 185 -15.25 -1.64 -1.13
C SER A 185 -16.09 -2.14 0.05
N TYR A 186 -16.68 -1.25 0.86
CA TYR A 186 -17.40 -1.65 2.08
C TYR A 186 -18.65 -0.81 2.42
N GLU A 187 -18.85 0.33 1.76
CA GLU A 187 -19.92 1.30 2.02
C GLU A 187 -21.35 0.82 1.77
N SER A 188 -21.57 -0.21 0.95
CA SER A 188 -22.95 -0.57 0.55
C SER A 188 -23.72 -1.33 1.64
N SER A 189 -23.04 -2.17 2.41
CA SER A 189 -23.66 -3.06 3.41
C SER A 189 -22.63 -3.71 4.32
N ALA A 190 -23.07 -4.15 5.51
CA ALA A 190 -22.25 -4.98 6.39
C ALA A 190 -21.78 -6.27 5.70
N ILE A 191 -22.60 -6.86 4.83
CA ILE A 191 -22.24 -8.06 4.05
C ILE A 191 -21.07 -7.78 3.10
N GLN A 192 -21.09 -6.65 2.37
CA GLN A 192 -19.95 -6.24 1.51
C GLN A 192 -18.70 -6.02 2.37
N CYS A 193 -18.83 -5.29 3.49
CA CYS A 193 -17.72 -5.03 4.41
C CYS A 193 -17.06 -6.31 4.93
N ILE A 194 -17.85 -7.31 5.34
CA ILE A 194 -17.37 -8.64 5.76
C ILE A 194 -16.68 -9.36 4.59
N GLN A 195 -17.28 -9.39 3.40
CA GLN A 195 -16.71 -10.05 2.22
C GLN A 195 -15.35 -9.45 1.85
N THR A 196 -15.25 -8.11 1.79
CA THR A 196 -14.00 -7.38 1.52
C THR A 196 -12.96 -7.66 2.62
N SER A 197 -13.35 -7.63 3.90
CA SER A 197 -12.45 -7.94 5.01
C SER A 197 -11.90 -9.37 4.92
N VAL A 198 -12.73 -10.34 4.54
CA VAL A 198 -12.32 -11.73 4.28
C VAL A 198 -11.34 -11.81 3.11
N ARG A 199 -11.48 -11.00 2.06
CA ARG A 199 -10.48 -10.91 0.97
C ARG A 199 -9.15 -10.34 1.48
N VAL A 200 -9.16 -9.26 2.27
CA VAL A 200 -7.94 -8.65 2.84
C VAL A 200 -7.17 -9.63 3.72
N LEU A 201 -7.86 -10.43 4.54
CA LEU A 201 -7.23 -11.50 5.33
C LEU A 201 -6.73 -12.66 4.44
N LYS A 202 -7.57 -13.22 3.55
CA LYS A 202 -7.25 -14.47 2.83
C LYS A 202 -6.39 -14.28 1.58
N GLU A 203 -6.66 -13.26 0.78
CA GLU A 203 -5.93 -12.95 -0.46
C GLU A 203 -4.79 -11.97 -0.21
N GLY A 204 -4.95 -11.06 0.76
CA GLY A 204 -3.92 -10.12 1.19
C GLY A 204 -2.94 -10.70 2.20
N VAL A 205 -3.33 -11.75 2.94
CA VAL A 205 -2.53 -12.36 4.02
C VAL A 205 -2.25 -11.37 5.18
N MET A 206 -3.23 -10.52 5.46
CA MET A 206 -3.23 -9.58 6.60
C MET A 206 -3.80 -10.24 7.86
N ASP A 207 -3.50 -9.68 9.03
CA ASP A 207 -4.01 -10.14 10.33
C ASP A 207 -5.30 -9.41 10.76
N ALA A 208 -5.49 -8.18 10.26
CA ALA A 208 -6.52 -7.25 10.67
C ALA A 208 -6.85 -6.26 9.54
N VAL A 209 -7.96 -5.54 9.68
CA VAL A 209 -8.39 -4.49 8.74
C VAL A 209 -8.45 -3.10 9.40
N LYS A 210 -8.20 -2.02 8.64
CA LYS A 210 -8.56 -0.64 9.01
C LYS A 210 -9.82 -0.19 8.26
N ILE A 211 -10.74 0.50 8.96
CA ILE A 211 -12.04 0.94 8.44
C ILE A 211 -12.29 2.40 8.84
N GLU A 212 -12.73 3.25 7.91
CA GLU A 212 -12.93 4.69 8.15
C GLU A 212 -14.37 5.09 8.50
N GLY A 213 -14.49 5.92 9.54
CA GLY A 213 -15.71 6.62 9.95
C GLY A 213 -16.46 5.94 11.10
N GLY A 214 -16.99 6.76 12.03
CA GLY A 214 -17.81 6.32 13.16
C GLY A 214 -19.30 6.68 13.03
N ASN A 215 -19.81 6.93 11.83
CA ASN A 215 -21.25 7.19 11.63
C ASN A 215 -22.07 5.90 11.84
N PRO A 216 -23.39 5.98 12.16
CA PRO A 216 -24.20 4.80 12.49
C PRO A 216 -24.15 3.66 11.46
N LYS A 217 -24.05 3.98 10.16
CA LYS A 217 -24.00 2.96 9.09
C LYS A 217 -22.64 2.28 9.01
N LYS A 218 -21.54 3.02 9.26
CA LYS A 218 -20.18 2.45 9.37
C LYS A 218 -20.03 1.60 10.63
N LEU A 219 -20.66 1.98 11.74
CA LEU A 219 -20.67 1.18 12.99
C LEU A 219 -21.32 -0.19 12.79
N GLU A 220 -22.51 -0.25 12.16
CA GLU A 220 -23.17 -1.51 11.77
C GLU A 220 -22.26 -2.44 10.94
N MET A 221 -21.46 -1.86 10.03
CA MET A 221 -20.49 -2.61 9.22
C MET A 221 -19.32 -3.13 10.05
N ILE A 222 -18.78 -2.30 10.95
CA ILE A 222 -17.65 -2.65 11.83
C ILE A 222 -18.07 -3.76 12.81
N GLU A 223 -19.22 -3.63 13.45
CA GLU A 223 -19.80 -4.65 14.32
C GLU A 223 -19.93 -6.00 13.60
N GLY A 224 -20.43 -5.99 12.36
CA GLY A 224 -20.53 -7.20 11.53
C GLY A 224 -19.17 -7.85 11.23
N VAL A 225 -18.13 -7.06 10.97
CA VAL A 225 -16.76 -7.56 10.74
C VAL A 225 -16.14 -8.12 12.03
N VAL A 226 -16.33 -7.45 13.16
CA VAL A 226 -15.86 -7.92 14.48
C VAL A 226 -16.57 -9.21 14.88
N GLN A 227 -17.89 -9.30 14.70
CA GLN A 227 -18.68 -10.51 14.98
C GLN A 227 -18.31 -11.68 14.05
N ALA A 228 -17.83 -11.40 12.84
CA ALA A 228 -17.25 -12.41 11.95
C ALA A 228 -15.85 -12.90 12.39
N GLY A 229 -15.32 -12.40 13.52
CA GLY A 229 -14.04 -12.81 14.10
C GLY A 229 -12.82 -12.09 13.51
N ILE A 230 -13.02 -10.97 12.80
CA ILE A 230 -11.95 -10.20 12.17
C ILE A 230 -11.60 -9.00 13.06
N ALA A 231 -10.30 -8.82 13.33
CA ALA A 231 -9.82 -7.68 14.11
C ALA A 231 -9.90 -6.37 13.30
N VAL A 232 -10.58 -5.36 13.85
CA VAL A 232 -10.76 -4.04 13.22
C VAL A 232 -9.99 -2.95 13.98
N MET A 233 -9.21 -2.16 13.23
CA MET A 233 -8.71 -0.86 13.62
C MET A 233 -9.69 0.21 13.10
N GLY A 234 -10.37 0.92 14.00
CA GLY A 234 -11.26 2.02 13.62
C GLY A 234 -10.47 3.26 13.22
N HIS A 235 -11.10 4.21 12.53
CA HIS A 235 -10.50 5.50 12.18
C HIS A 235 -11.55 6.63 12.28
N THR A 236 -11.26 7.67 13.06
CA THR A 236 -12.05 8.92 13.15
C THR A 236 -11.14 10.16 13.21
N GLY A 237 -11.73 11.35 13.13
CA GLY A 237 -11.05 12.59 12.76
C GLY A 237 -11.16 12.83 11.26
N LEU A 238 -10.10 13.32 10.63
CA LEU A 238 -10.01 13.44 9.18
C LEU A 238 -9.94 12.04 8.55
N THR A 239 -10.97 11.64 7.81
CA THR A 239 -11.00 10.38 7.06
C THR A 239 -10.80 10.66 5.57
N PRO A 240 -9.62 10.39 4.97
CA PRO A 240 -9.31 10.69 3.56
C PRO A 240 -10.33 10.16 2.55
N GLN A 241 -11.00 9.03 2.83
CA GLN A 241 -12.03 8.48 1.93
C GLN A 241 -13.29 9.36 1.84
N SER A 242 -13.44 10.35 2.72
CA SER A 242 -14.52 11.34 2.69
C SER A 242 -14.07 12.73 2.20
N ILE A 243 -12.90 12.85 1.55
CA ILE A 243 -12.27 14.12 1.19
C ILE A 243 -13.20 15.10 0.44
N SER A 244 -14.04 14.59 -0.48
CA SER A 244 -14.99 15.36 -1.27
C SER A 244 -16.17 15.92 -0.43
N VAL A 245 -16.51 15.27 0.68
CA VAL A 245 -17.52 15.74 1.64
C VAL A 245 -16.90 16.71 2.65
N LEU A 246 -15.65 16.46 3.05
CA LEU A 246 -14.92 17.28 4.02
C LEU A 246 -14.37 18.58 3.42
N GLY A 247 -14.21 18.66 2.09
CA GLY A 247 -13.73 19.84 1.38
C GLY A 247 -12.20 19.99 1.38
N GLY A 248 -11.47 18.86 1.35
CA GLY A 248 -10.00 18.84 1.33
C GLY A 248 -9.35 18.48 2.67
N PHE A 249 -8.02 18.31 2.66
CA PHE A 249 -7.24 17.87 3.80
C PHE A 249 -7.11 19.00 4.83
N ARG A 250 -7.94 18.98 5.86
CA ARG A 250 -7.96 19.99 6.92
C ARG A 250 -8.17 19.36 8.29
N SER A 251 -7.55 19.95 9.30
CA SER A 251 -7.76 19.55 10.68
C SER A 251 -9.20 19.80 11.12
N LEU A 252 -9.81 18.78 11.73
CA LEU A 252 -11.18 18.75 12.27
C LEU A 252 -11.15 18.79 13.80
N GLY A 253 -12.30 18.99 14.43
CA GLY A 253 -12.46 19.07 15.88
C GLY A 253 -12.18 20.46 16.47
N LYS A 254 -12.23 21.52 15.65
CA LYS A 254 -11.86 22.88 16.05
C LYS A 254 -12.98 23.65 16.77
N SER A 255 -14.21 23.16 16.66
CA SER A 255 -15.35 23.66 17.44
C SER A 255 -15.78 22.60 18.46
N ALA A 256 -16.33 23.02 19.60
CA ALA A 256 -16.76 22.10 20.66
C ALA A 256 -17.71 21.00 20.15
N ARG A 257 -18.68 21.36 19.29
CA ARG A 257 -19.62 20.42 18.67
C ARG A 257 -18.95 19.39 17.74
N GLU A 258 -17.92 19.80 17.01
CA GLU A 258 -17.16 18.91 16.13
C GLU A 258 -16.24 17.99 16.94
N ALA A 259 -15.63 18.52 18.00
CA ALA A 259 -14.81 17.77 18.95
C ALA A 259 -15.64 16.70 19.70
N GLU A 260 -16.82 17.08 20.20
CA GLU A 260 -17.81 16.19 20.82
C GLU A 260 -18.25 15.07 19.85
N ALA A 261 -18.56 15.40 18.59
CA ALA A 261 -18.92 14.41 17.58
C ALA A 261 -17.79 13.41 17.26
N ILE A 262 -16.52 13.83 17.32
CA ILE A 262 -15.35 12.94 17.13
C ILE A 262 -15.11 12.09 18.39
N TYR A 263 -15.29 12.66 19.58
CA TYR A 263 -15.19 11.95 20.85
C TYR A 263 -16.24 10.83 20.94
N ASP A 264 -17.50 11.12 20.62
CA ASP A 264 -18.59 10.15 20.55
C ASP A 264 -18.33 9.04 19.52
N GLN A 265 -17.77 9.39 18.36
CA GLN A 265 -17.38 8.39 17.35
C GLN A 265 -16.28 7.46 17.88
N ALA A 266 -15.28 8.00 18.57
CA ALA A 266 -14.20 7.19 19.14
C ALA A 266 -14.71 6.21 20.21
N LEU A 267 -15.67 6.64 21.05
CA LEU A 267 -16.36 5.75 22.00
C LEU A 267 -17.12 4.64 21.27
N ARG A 268 -17.96 5.00 20.29
CA ARG A 268 -18.76 4.00 19.55
C ARG A 268 -17.90 3.03 18.74
N LEU A 269 -16.73 3.44 18.26
CA LEU A 269 -15.75 2.55 17.63
C LEU A 269 -15.19 1.53 18.63
N GLN A 270 -14.98 1.89 19.90
CA GLN A 270 -14.65 0.94 20.96
C GLN A 270 -15.83 0.00 21.26
N ASP A 271 -17.04 0.54 21.40
CA ASP A 271 -18.24 -0.25 21.72
C ASP A 271 -18.59 -1.26 20.60
N ALA A 272 -18.33 -0.89 19.34
CA ALA A 272 -18.41 -1.77 18.16
C ALA A 272 -17.32 -2.87 18.13
N GLY A 273 -16.36 -2.85 19.06
CA GLY A 273 -15.34 -3.87 19.24
C GLY A 273 -14.05 -3.68 18.45
N CYS A 274 -13.72 -2.46 18.00
CA CYS A 274 -12.38 -2.17 17.46
C CYS A 274 -11.29 -2.50 18.50
N PHE A 275 -10.16 -3.06 18.07
CA PHE A 275 -9.02 -3.31 18.99
C PHE A 275 -8.13 -2.07 19.19
N SER A 276 -8.28 -1.06 18.33
CA SER A 276 -7.58 0.22 18.36
C SER A 276 -8.31 1.25 17.49
N VAL A 277 -8.04 2.54 17.69
CA VAL A 277 -8.63 3.63 16.89
C VAL A 277 -7.56 4.61 16.42
N VAL A 278 -7.49 4.86 15.12
CA VAL A 278 -6.72 5.95 14.52
C VAL A 278 -7.45 7.27 14.76
N LEU A 279 -6.71 8.28 15.21
CA LEU A 279 -7.16 9.66 15.38
C LEU A 279 -6.33 10.55 14.45
N GLU A 280 -6.93 11.05 13.37
CA GLU A 280 -6.23 11.82 12.34
C GLU A 280 -6.58 13.32 12.33
N CYS A 281 -5.53 14.16 12.35
CA CYS A 281 -5.58 15.61 12.21
C CYS A 281 -6.56 16.34 13.16
N ILE A 282 -6.65 15.92 14.42
CA ILE A 282 -7.47 16.57 15.45
C ILE A 282 -6.63 17.32 16.50
N PRO A 283 -7.19 18.31 17.23
CA PRO A 283 -6.48 18.99 18.33
C PRO A 283 -5.90 18.01 19.36
N SER A 284 -4.69 18.31 19.84
CA SER A 284 -3.93 17.41 20.72
C SER A 284 -4.62 17.21 22.07
N GLU A 285 -5.36 18.20 22.55
CA GLU A 285 -6.15 18.16 23.78
C GLU A 285 -7.35 17.22 23.65
N LEU A 286 -7.99 17.18 22.48
CA LEU A 286 -9.09 16.26 22.16
C LEU A 286 -8.55 14.83 22.04
N ALA A 287 -7.47 14.63 21.30
CA ALA A 287 -6.83 13.33 21.16
C ALA A 287 -6.39 12.76 22.54
N ALA A 288 -5.83 13.61 23.40
CA ALA A 288 -5.47 13.23 24.77
C ALA A 288 -6.70 12.93 25.64
N ALA A 289 -7.83 13.64 25.45
CA ALA A 289 -9.08 13.37 26.16
C ALA A 289 -9.70 12.02 25.75
N ILE A 290 -9.78 11.75 24.43
CA ILE A 290 -10.22 10.45 23.88
C ILE A 290 -9.33 9.33 24.42
N THR A 291 -8.01 9.50 24.35
CA THR A 291 -7.04 8.48 24.81
C THR A 291 -7.17 8.17 26.29
N ARG A 292 -7.44 9.15 27.15
CA ARG A 292 -7.72 8.90 28.58
C ARG A 292 -9.04 8.21 28.85
N LYS A 293 -9.98 8.24 27.91
CA LYS A 293 -11.33 7.66 28.06
C LYS A 293 -11.42 6.23 27.51
N LEU A 294 -10.63 5.88 26.50
CA LEU A 294 -10.67 4.56 25.86
C LEU A 294 -9.81 3.51 26.58
N ASP A 295 -10.36 2.31 26.70
CA ASP A 295 -9.72 1.09 27.17
C ASP A 295 -8.87 0.41 26.07
N ILE A 296 -9.09 0.81 24.81
CA ILE A 296 -8.31 0.40 23.64
C ILE A 296 -7.29 1.47 23.23
N PRO A 297 -6.13 1.09 22.66
CA PRO A 297 -5.12 2.06 22.25
C PRO A 297 -5.56 2.98 21.10
N THR A 298 -5.22 4.26 21.23
CA THR A 298 -5.35 5.27 20.17
C THR A 298 -4.05 5.42 19.39
N ILE A 299 -4.13 5.55 18.06
CA ILE A 299 -2.97 5.77 17.19
C ILE A 299 -3.11 7.16 16.56
N GLY A 300 -2.20 8.07 16.88
CA GLY A 300 -2.23 9.44 16.37
C GLY A 300 -1.53 9.60 15.03
N ILE A 301 -2.08 10.46 14.17
CA ILE A 301 -1.38 11.06 13.02
C ILE A 301 -1.87 12.50 12.88
N GLY A 302 -0.97 13.48 13.04
CA GLY A 302 -1.40 14.90 13.14
C GLY A 302 -2.24 15.24 14.38
N SER A 303 -2.26 14.37 15.39
CA SER A 303 -3.13 14.48 16.59
C SER A 303 -2.37 14.66 17.91
N GLY A 304 -1.10 15.09 17.83
CA GLY A 304 -0.24 15.38 18.98
C GLY A 304 0.26 14.14 19.75
N PRO A 305 1.04 14.35 20.82
CA PRO A 305 1.68 13.27 21.59
C PRO A 305 0.75 12.58 22.61
N GLY A 306 -0.52 13.00 22.69
CA GLY A 306 -1.48 12.51 23.68
C GLY A 306 -1.97 11.08 23.47
N THR A 307 -1.73 10.48 22.30
CA THR A 307 -2.24 9.16 21.88
C THR A 307 -1.37 7.99 22.34
N SER A 308 -1.94 6.79 22.45
CA SER A 308 -1.24 5.56 22.88
C SER A 308 -0.10 5.17 21.93
N GLY A 309 -0.22 5.50 20.65
CA GLY A 309 0.79 5.30 19.62
C GLY A 309 0.76 6.38 18.55
N GLN A 310 1.62 6.23 17.54
CA GLN A 310 1.70 7.13 16.38
C GLN A 310 1.77 6.30 15.08
N VAL A 311 1.20 6.84 14.01
CA VAL A 311 1.37 6.35 12.64
C VAL A 311 1.94 7.45 11.73
N LEU A 312 2.84 7.07 10.83
CA LEU A 312 3.31 7.91 9.73
C LEU A 312 3.36 7.11 8.43
N VAL A 313 3.21 7.82 7.32
CA VAL A 313 3.45 7.30 5.97
C VAL A 313 4.96 7.15 5.76
N TYR A 314 5.38 5.96 5.34
CA TYR A 314 6.78 5.60 5.09
C TYR A 314 7.52 6.59 4.18
N HIS A 315 6.88 6.98 3.07
CA HIS A 315 7.45 7.90 2.09
C HIS A 315 7.67 9.32 2.65
N ASP A 316 6.73 9.82 3.46
CA ASP A 316 6.80 11.14 4.10
C ASP A 316 7.91 11.17 5.15
N MET A 317 7.93 10.17 6.04
CA MET A 317 8.91 10.14 7.14
C MET A 317 10.35 9.91 6.65
N LEU A 318 10.53 9.29 5.47
CA LEU A 318 11.84 9.12 4.84
C LEU A 318 12.18 10.21 3.81
N GLY A 319 11.27 11.16 3.55
CA GLY A 319 11.49 12.24 2.59
C GLY A 319 11.75 11.74 1.17
N MET A 320 10.97 10.76 0.71
CA MET A 320 11.20 10.08 -0.58
C MET A 320 10.70 10.86 -1.79
N LEU A 321 9.62 11.64 -1.64
CA LEU A 321 8.97 12.35 -2.75
C LEU A 321 9.49 13.79 -2.98
N SER A 322 10.51 14.22 -2.22
CA SER A 322 11.17 15.52 -2.39
C SER A 322 12.00 15.57 -3.68
N HIS A 323 11.57 16.37 -4.67
CA HIS A 323 12.36 16.69 -5.86
C HIS A 323 13.01 18.08 -5.73
N PRO A 324 14.28 18.30 -6.14
CA PRO A 324 15.00 19.56 -5.93
C PRO A 324 14.38 20.81 -6.61
N HIS A 325 13.43 20.63 -7.52
CA HIS A 325 12.71 21.73 -8.18
C HIS A 325 11.22 21.80 -7.82
N HIS A 326 10.66 20.75 -7.21
CA HIS A 326 9.25 20.65 -6.81
C HIS A 326 9.14 19.78 -5.57
N GLU A 327 9.07 20.38 -4.39
CA GLU A 327 8.85 19.60 -3.17
C GLU A 327 7.37 19.15 -3.12
N SER A 328 7.13 17.84 -3.16
CA SER A 328 5.84 17.30 -2.73
C SER A 328 5.65 17.72 -1.27
N VAL A 329 4.60 18.48 -0.97
CA VAL A 329 4.41 19.06 0.37
C VAL A 329 4.26 17.94 1.40
N THR A 330 5.34 17.64 2.13
CA THR A 330 5.30 16.75 3.29
C THR A 330 4.30 17.34 4.29
N PRO A 331 3.30 16.57 4.79
CA PRO A 331 2.33 17.09 5.73
C PRO A 331 3.02 17.73 6.94
N SER A 332 2.54 18.88 7.42
CA SER A 332 3.22 19.66 8.47
C SER A 332 3.36 18.93 9.82
N PHE A 333 2.59 17.86 10.04
CA PHE A 333 2.72 16.97 11.18
C PHE A 333 3.76 15.85 11.00
N ALA A 334 4.18 15.56 9.77
CA ALA A 334 5.05 14.44 9.46
C ALA A 334 6.52 14.85 9.65
N LYS A 335 7.12 14.36 10.74
CA LYS A 335 8.56 14.52 10.96
C LYS A 335 9.33 13.70 9.92
N ARG A 336 10.21 14.37 9.17
CA ARG A 336 11.22 13.72 8.34
C ARG A 336 12.37 13.22 9.22
N TYR A 337 12.68 11.94 9.08
CA TYR A 337 13.82 11.24 9.68
C TYR A 337 14.96 11.05 8.66
N ALA A 338 14.68 11.18 7.36
CA ALA A 338 15.66 11.15 6.29
C ALA A 338 15.23 12.06 5.10
N SER A 339 16.10 12.17 4.10
CA SER A 339 15.86 12.80 2.80
C SER A 339 16.25 11.85 1.67
N LEU A 340 15.65 10.66 1.64
CA LEU A 340 16.01 9.61 0.68
C LEU A 340 15.77 10.03 -0.77
N GLY A 341 14.80 10.89 -1.06
CA GLY A 341 14.54 11.41 -2.41
C GLY A 341 15.72 12.20 -2.96
N GLN A 342 16.39 13.01 -2.12
CA GLN A 342 17.61 13.73 -2.50
C GLN A 342 18.78 12.77 -2.77
N ILE A 343 19.02 11.82 -1.85
CA ILE A 343 20.10 10.83 -1.99
C ILE A 343 19.91 9.98 -3.26
N ALA A 344 18.66 9.56 -3.54
CA ALA A 344 18.32 8.85 -4.75
C ALA A 344 18.55 9.70 -6.00
N HIS A 345 18.11 10.96 -6.01
CA HIS A 345 18.34 11.88 -7.14
C HIS A 345 19.85 12.07 -7.42
N GLU A 346 20.65 12.34 -6.38
CA GLU A 346 22.11 12.51 -6.52
C GLU A 346 22.80 11.25 -7.06
N ALA A 347 22.40 10.06 -6.59
CA ALA A 347 22.94 8.78 -7.05
C ALA A 347 22.54 8.47 -8.51
N LEU A 348 21.25 8.63 -8.85
CA LEU A 348 20.74 8.41 -10.20
C LEU A 348 21.38 9.37 -11.21
N SER A 349 21.47 10.66 -10.87
CA SER A 349 22.14 11.65 -11.73
C SER A 349 23.64 11.42 -11.86
N ARG A 350 24.30 10.79 -10.87
CA ARG A 350 25.69 10.36 -11.00
C ARG A 350 25.81 9.21 -11.98
N TYR A 351 25.01 8.15 -11.81
CA TYR A 351 24.96 7.02 -12.74
C TYR A 351 24.74 7.46 -14.20
N CYS A 352 23.79 8.38 -14.46
CA CYS A 352 23.59 8.91 -15.82
C CYS A 352 24.85 9.59 -16.37
N ARG A 353 25.52 10.44 -15.57
CA ARG A 353 26.77 11.09 -15.99
C ARG A 353 27.91 10.08 -16.22
N ASP A 354 28.01 9.06 -15.38
CA ASP A 354 29.06 8.05 -15.50
C ASP A 354 28.89 7.23 -16.79
N VAL A 355 27.65 6.95 -17.19
CA VAL A 355 27.32 6.33 -18.49
C VAL A 355 27.57 7.31 -19.66
N GLU A 356 27.11 8.57 -19.55
CA GLU A 356 27.31 9.61 -20.59
C GLU A 356 28.80 9.90 -20.85
N GLN A 357 29.66 9.79 -19.83
CA GLN A 357 31.10 10.00 -19.92
C GLN A 357 31.87 8.72 -20.27
N GLY A 358 31.22 7.56 -20.32
CA GLY A 358 31.86 6.26 -20.54
C GLY A 358 32.76 5.82 -19.38
N SER A 359 32.61 6.38 -18.18
CA SER A 359 33.33 5.95 -16.97
C SER A 359 32.64 4.77 -16.27
N PHE A 360 31.36 4.52 -16.56
CA PHE A 360 30.65 3.29 -16.19
C PHE A 360 30.12 2.52 -17.43
N PRO A 361 30.35 1.20 -17.51
CA PRO A 361 31.16 0.38 -16.61
C PRO A 361 32.67 0.61 -16.83
N SER A 362 33.44 0.61 -15.74
CA SER A 362 34.90 0.47 -15.80
C SER A 362 35.30 -1.02 -15.86
N GLU A 363 36.60 -1.32 -15.93
CA GLU A 363 37.13 -2.69 -15.84
C GLU A 363 36.64 -3.43 -14.58
N GLU A 364 36.57 -2.75 -13.43
CA GLU A 364 36.07 -3.31 -12.16
C GLU A 364 34.63 -3.86 -12.29
N TYR A 365 33.80 -3.18 -13.07
CA TYR A 365 32.41 -3.55 -13.33
C TYR A 365 32.23 -4.40 -14.60
N SER A 366 33.34 -4.83 -15.22
CA SER A 366 33.37 -5.61 -16.45
C SER A 366 34.02 -7.01 -16.26
N PRO A 367 33.55 -7.85 -15.31
CA PRO A 367 34.22 -9.11 -14.93
C PRO A 367 34.13 -10.23 -15.97
N TYR A 368 33.48 -10.00 -17.12
CA TYR A 368 33.18 -11.02 -18.12
C TYR A 368 34.12 -10.91 -19.33
N ALA A 369 35.28 -11.56 -19.24
CA ALA A 369 36.25 -11.62 -20.34
C ALA A 369 36.08 -12.88 -21.22
N MET A 370 36.38 -12.73 -22.52
CA MET A 370 36.49 -13.86 -23.45
C MET A 370 37.92 -14.40 -23.44
N SER A 371 38.11 -15.72 -23.31
CA SER A 371 39.45 -16.31 -23.44
C SER A 371 40.03 -16.09 -24.83
N SER A 372 41.35 -15.88 -24.93
CA SER A 372 42.03 -15.49 -26.18
C SER A 372 41.70 -16.40 -27.36
N ASN A 373 41.69 -17.72 -27.15
CA ASN A 373 41.28 -18.70 -28.16
C ASN A 373 39.83 -18.48 -28.67
N GLN A 374 38.87 -18.19 -27.78
CA GLN A 374 37.50 -17.89 -28.21
C GLN A 374 37.41 -16.54 -28.93
N LYS A 375 38.22 -15.54 -28.52
CA LYS A 375 38.33 -14.24 -29.19
C LYS A 375 38.85 -14.39 -30.62
N GLU A 376 39.88 -15.22 -30.83
CA GLU A 376 40.39 -15.57 -32.16
C GLU A 376 39.36 -16.30 -33.03
N ILE A 377 38.66 -17.29 -32.47
CA ILE A 377 37.58 -18.01 -33.17
C ILE A 377 36.44 -17.05 -33.58
N LEU A 378 36.09 -16.09 -32.72
CA LEU A 378 35.10 -15.05 -33.03
C LEU A 378 35.58 -14.14 -34.17
N MET A 379 36.81 -13.61 -34.09
CA MET A 379 37.40 -12.76 -35.13
C MET A 379 37.41 -13.46 -36.50
N ARG A 380 37.81 -14.74 -36.56
CA ARG A 380 37.78 -15.52 -37.81
C ARG A 380 36.36 -15.64 -38.37
N ARG A 381 35.39 -16.00 -37.52
CA ARG A 381 33.97 -16.14 -37.93
C ARG A 381 33.33 -14.82 -38.38
N LEU A 382 33.78 -13.68 -37.87
CA LEU A 382 33.34 -12.35 -38.31
C LEU A 382 33.88 -12.03 -39.71
N ARG A 383 35.17 -12.28 -39.97
CA ARG A 383 35.77 -12.15 -41.31
C ARG A 383 35.13 -13.08 -42.33
N GLU A 384 34.88 -14.34 -41.98
CA GLU A 384 34.14 -15.32 -42.81
C GLU A 384 32.72 -14.85 -43.19
N ARG A 385 32.12 -13.94 -42.40
CA ARG A 385 30.79 -13.34 -42.65
C ARG A 385 30.85 -11.97 -43.33
N GLY A 386 32.04 -11.46 -43.67
CA GLY A 386 32.22 -10.14 -44.28
C GLY A 386 32.29 -8.97 -43.29
N HIS A 387 32.33 -9.22 -41.98
CA HIS A 387 32.46 -8.21 -40.92
C HIS A 387 33.93 -8.00 -40.52
N THR A 388 34.79 -7.71 -41.51
CA THR A 388 36.25 -7.61 -41.31
C THR A 388 36.62 -6.43 -40.42
N ASP A 389 35.96 -5.29 -40.61
CA ASP A 389 36.07 -4.09 -39.78
C ASP A 389 35.81 -4.37 -38.28
N ILE A 390 34.75 -5.14 -37.97
CA ILE A 390 34.42 -5.54 -36.59
C ILE A 390 35.46 -6.53 -36.04
N ALA A 391 35.91 -7.49 -36.87
CA ALA A 391 36.93 -8.44 -36.47
C ALA A 391 38.28 -7.77 -36.15
N ASP A 392 38.63 -6.72 -36.89
CA ASP A 392 39.85 -5.96 -36.67
C ASP A 392 39.73 -5.04 -35.46
N ALA A 393 38.56 -4.42 -35.23
CA ALA A 393 38.29 -3.63 -34.02
C ALA A 393 38.43 -4.45 -32.72
N LEU A 394 38.00 -5.72 -32.74
CA LEU A 394 38.20 -6.64 -31.59
C LEU A 394 39.68 -6.91 -31.27
N SER A 395 40.59 -6.79 -32.25
CA SER A 395 42.02 -7.04 -32.01
C SER A 395 42.66 -5.98 -31.11
N GLY A 396 42.16 -4.74 -31.13
CA GLY A 396 42.62 -3.64 -30.28
C GLY A 396 41.93 -3.53 -28.92
N PHE A 397 41.04 -4.48 -28.58
CA PHE A 397 40.29 -4.50 -27.31
C PHE A 397 40.94 -5.49 -26.33
N GLU A 398 42.06 -5.10 -25.70
CA GLU A 398 42.77 -5.93 -24.69
C GLU A 398 42.02 -5.99 -23.35
#